data_AF-A0A7W8D7V7-F1
#
_entry.id   AF-A0A7W8D7V7-F1
#
_cell.length_a   1.000
_cell.length_b   1.000
_cell.length_c   1.000
_cell.angle_alpha   90.00
_cell.angle_beta   90.00
_cell.angle_gamma   90.00
#
_symmetry.space_group_name_H-M   'P 1'
#
loop_
_entity.id
_entity.type
_entity.pdbx_description
1 polymer ?
#
loop_
_entity_poly.entity_id
_entity_poly.type
_entity_poly.pdbx_seq_one_letter_code
_entity_poly.pdbx_strand_id
1 'polypeptide(L)'
;MVSHHELTYMRLIYLIEGPVGAGKSTYASALASRIGGVHIALDEWFARLFSPDRPSVDVMPWYLARKERLAQHIWTHAQALLGSGTTPILELGLVQRQSREAFYEQARLAEIELKVHVLEAPREVRRERVARRNVEKGPTFSMVVSDAIFELASDMWQSPDAIELLEHRIEVVSTELAL
;
A
#
# COMPACT_ATOMS: atom_id res chain seq x y z
N MET A 1 43.00 8.44 -11.22
CA MET A 1 42.51 9.04 -9.96
C MET A 1 41.27 9.85 -10.28
N VAL A 2 40.10 9.21 -10.19
CA VAL A 2 38.80 9.86 -10.03
C VAL A 2 38.12 9.01 -8.96
N SER A 3 38.15 9.46 -7.71
CA SER A 3 37.36 8.81 -6.66
C SER A 3 35.91 8.97 -7.05
N HIS A 4 35.30 7.87 -7.48
CA HIS A 4 33.87 7.78 -7.61
C HIS A 4 33.35 7.81 -6.16
N HIS A 5 33.14 9.02 -5.63
CA HIS A 5 32.21 9.18 -4.54
C HIS A 5 30.88 8.66 -5.09
N GLU A 6 30.57 7.40 -4.79
CA GLU A 6 29.23 6.87 -4.85
C GLU A 6 28.37 7.89 -4.11
N LEU A 7 27.58 8.66 -4.86
CA LEU A 7 26.39 9.26 -4.31
C LEU A 7 25.55 8.06 -3.87
N THR A 8 25.70 7.65 -2.62
CA THR A 8 24.82 6.68 -1.98
C THR A 8 23.45 7.34 -1.95
N TYR A 9 22.71 7.20 -3.05
CA TYR A 9 21.33 7.63 -3.10
C TYR A 9 20.62 6.90 -1.98
N MET A 10 20.02 7.64 -1.06
CA MET A 10 19.22 7.05 0.00
C MET A 10 18.16 6.16 -0.66
N ARG A 11 18.25 4.86 -0.40
CA ARG A 11 17.32 3.87 -0.94
C ARG A 11 16.05 3.92 -0.11
N LEU A 12 15.15 4.81 -0.49
CA LEU A 12 13.93 5.11 0.24
C LEU A 12 12.71 4.54 -0.48
N ILE A 13 11.89 3.79 0.25
CA ILE A 13 10.53 3.40 -0.16
C ILE A 13 9.53 4.07 0.77
N TYR A 14 8.45 4.61 0.21
CA TYR A 14 7.27 4.96 0.99
C TYR A 14 6.32 3.77 1.02
N LEU A 15 5.91 3.35 2.21
CA LEU A 15 4.85 2.36 2.40
C LEU A 15 3.60 3.06 2.88
N ILE A 16 2.51 2.94 2.13
CA ILE A 16 1.22 3.56 2.41
C ILE A 16 0.22 2.49 2.82
N GLU A 17 -0.22 2.53 4.07
CA GLU A 17 -1.17 1.55 4.63
C GLU A 17 -2.33 2.24 5.33
N GLY A 18 -3.33 1.45 5.74
CA GLY A 18 -4.58 1.96 6.31
C GLY A 18 -5.81 1.15 5.87
N PRO A 19 -6.95 1.30 6.56
CA PRO A 19 -8.14 0.54 6.26
C PRO A 19 -8.74 0.91 4.89
N VAL A 20 -9.64 0.04 4.39
CA VAL A 20 -10.41 0.31 3.17
C VAL A 20 -11.17 1.63 3.29
N GLY A 21 -11.12 2.45 2.23
CA GLY A 21 -11.76 3.77 2.20
C GLY A 21 -10.99 4.90 2.90
N ALA A 22 -9.81 4.64 3.47
CA ALA A 22 -9.00 5.67 4.16
C ALA A 22 -8.36 6.72 3.24
N GLY A 23 -8.41 6.55 1.91
CA GLY A 23 -7.85 7.51 0.94
C GLY A 23 -6.41 7.21 0.48
N LYS A 24 -5.88 6.01 0.79
CA LYS A 24 -4.51 5.56 0.46
C LYS A 24 -4.09 5.86 -0.97
N SER A 25 -4.84 5.36 -1.95
CA SER A 25 -4.44 5.48 -3.37
C SER A 25 -4.41 6.92 -3.85
N THR A 26 -5.33 7.77 -3.36
CA THR A 26 -5.33 9.21 -3.67
C THR A 26 -4.11 9.90 -3.05
N TYR A 27 -3.83 9.60 -1.78
CA TYR A 27 -2.65 10.13 -1.08
C TYR A 27 -1.33 9.67 -1.75
N ALA A 28 -1.21 8.39 -2.05
CA ALA A 28 -0.03 7.79 -2.67
C ALA A 28 0.21 8.36 -4.08
N SER A 29 -0.85 8.56 -4.87
CA SER A 29 -0.76 9.22 -6.18
C SER A 29 -0.30 10.68 -6.06
N ALA A 30 -0.86 11.43 -5.11
CA ALA A 30 -0.45 12.82 -4.87
C ALA A 30 1.01 12.91 -4.38
N LEU A 31 1.42 12.00 -3.49
CA LEU A 31 2.79 11.90 -3.01
C LEU A 31 3.75 11.59 -4.16
N ALA A 32 3.43 10.60 -5.00
CA ALA A 32 4.24 10.22 -6.15
C ALA A 32 4.45 11.40 -7.10
N SER A 33 3.38 12.14 -7.43
CA SER A 33 3.46 13.36 -8.25
C SER A 33 4.36 14.43 -7.62
N ARG A 34 4.20 14.67 -6.31
CA ARG A 34 4.96 15.70 -5.58
C ARG A 34 6.46 15.42 -5.51
N ILE A 35 6.85 14.16 -5.35
CA ILE A 35 8.26 13.78 -5.15
C ILE A 35 8.92 13.21 -6.40
N GLY A 36 8.20 13.14 -7.53
CA GLY A 36 8.69 12.49 -8.75
C GLY A 36 8.91 10.98 -8.58
N GLY A 37 8.11 10.33 -7.75
CA GLY A 37 8.18 8.89 -7.50
C GLY A 37 7.17 8.08 -8.31
N VAL A 38 7.17 6.76 -8.13
CA VAL A 38 6.26 5.83 -8.81
C VAL A 38 5.35 5.15 -7.79
N HIS A 39 4.05 5.38 -7.93
CA HIS A 39 3.03 4.70 -7.12
C HIS A 39 2.74 3.30 -7.69
N ILE A 40 2.80 2.28 -6.82
CA ILE A 40 2.44 0.90 -7.15
C ILE A 40 1.41 0.41 -6.13
N ALA A 41 0.17 0.24 -6.58
CA ALA A 41 -0.91 -0.32 -5.79
C ALA A 41 -1.12 -1.80 -6.11
N LEU A 42 -0.97 -2.66 -5.10
CA LEU A 42 -1.17 -4.10 -5.23
C LEU A 42 -2.58 -4.41 -5.73
N ASP A 43 -3.59 -3.76 -5.16
CA ASP A 43 -5.00 -4.02 -5.50
C ASP A 43 -5.32 -3.65 -6.96
N GLU A 44 -4.69 -2.61 -7.50
CA GLU A 44 -4.84 -2.23 -8.92
C GLU A 44 -4.29 -3.34 -9.83
N TRP A 45 -3.06 -3.79 -9.57
CA TRP A 45 -2.42 -4.83 -10.35
C TRP A 45 -3.14 -6.16 -10.18
N PHE A 46 -3.60 -6.48 -8.97
CA PHE A 46 -4.36 -7.69 -8.69
C PHE A 46 -5.71 -7.69 -9.44
N ALA A 47 -6.44 -6.58 -9.39
CA ALA A 47 -7.70 -6.42 -10.11
C ALA A 47 -7.50 -6.65 -11.60
N ARG A 48 -6.46 -6.05 -12.19
CA ARG A 48 -6.19 -6.15 -13.62
C ARG A 48 -5.67 -7.53 -14.06
N LEU A 49 -4.73 -8.10 -13.32
CA LEU A 49 -4.01 -9.31 -13.74
C LEU A 49 -4.71 -10.61 -13.35
N PHE A 50 -5.48 -10.61 -12.26
CA PHE A 50 -6.01 -11.86 -11.70
C PHE A 50 -7.52 -11.90 -11.59
N SER A 51 -8.21 -10.77 -11.37
CA SER A 51 -9.67 -10.82 -11.21
C SER A 51 -10.44 -11.37 -12.42
N PRO A 52 -9.98 -11.22 -13.68
CA PRO A 52 -10.60 -11.92 -14.82
C PRO A 52 -10.59 -13.45 -14.70
N ASP A 53 -9.60 -14.02 -14.01
CA ASP A 53 -9.40 -15.47 -13.84
C ASP A 53 -9.86 -15.97 -12.46
N ARG A 54 -10.70 -15.20 -11.77
CA ARG A 54 -11.20 -15.57 -10.44
C ARG A 54 -12.09 -16.82 -10.54
N PRO A 55 -11.80 -17.89 -9.78
CA PRO A 55 -12.63 -19.09 -9.78
C PRO A 55 -13.95 -18.86 -9.04
N SER A 56 -14.94 -19.71 -9.29
CA SER A 56 -16.22 -19.70 -8.56
C SER A 56 -16.15 -20.37 -7.19
N VAL A 57 -15.14 -21.22 -6.97
CA VAL A 57 -14.87 -21.95 -5.72
C VAL A 57 -13.42 -21.75 -5.29
N ASP A 58 -13.09 -22.01 -4.02
CA ASP A 58 -11.72 -21.90 -3.48
C ASP A 58 -11.06 -20.52 -3.71
N VAL A 59 -11.89 -19.46 -3.68
CA VAL A 59 -11.46 -18.08 -3.97
C VAL A 59 -10.37 -17.60 -3.01
N MET A 60 -10.47 -17.93 -1.72
CA MET A 60 -9.52 -17.45 -0.72
C MET A 60 -8.11 -18.03 -0.88
N PRO A 61 -7.91 -19.36 -0.97
CA PRO A 61 -6.60 -19.93 -1.31
C PRO A 61 -6.04 -19.39 -2.63
N TRP A 62 -6.89 -19.29 -3.67
CA TRP A 62 -6.51 -18.75 -4.97
C TRP A 62 -6.03 -17.29 -4.88
N TYR A 63 -6.70 -16.48 -4.06
CA TYR A 63 -6.41 -15.07 -3.82
C TYR A 63 -5.09 -14.90 -3.06
N LEU A 64 -4.94 -15.59 -1.93
CA LEU A 64 -3.75 -15.47 -1.07
C LEU A 64 -2.47 -15.85 -1.84
N ALA A 65 -2.50 -16.97 -2.57
CA ALA A 65 -1.34 -17.42 -3.36
C ALA A 65 -0.96 -16.45 -4.50
N ARG A 66 -1.91 -15.66 -5.02
CA ARG A 66 -1.63 -14.62 -6.03
C ARG A 66 -1.19 -13.32 -5.40
N LYS A 67 -1.80 -12.93 -4.28
CA LYS A 67 -1.42 -11.73 -3.53
C LYS A 67 0.02 -11.83 -3.07
N GLU A 68 0.43 -12.98 -2.54
CA GLU A 68 1.81 -13.22 -2.09
C GLU A 68 2.81 -13.11 -3.26
N ARG A 69 2.58 -13.82 -4.37
CA ARG A 69 3.43 -13.73 -5.57
C ARG A 69 3.51 -12.31 -6.13
N LEU A 70 2.38 -11.60 -6.13
CA LEU A 70 2.32 -10.22 -6.60
C LEU A 70 3.11 -9.28 -5.67
N ALA A 71 3.00 -9.43 -4.34
CA ALA A 71 3.77 -8.66 -3.38
C ALA A 71 5.28 -8.87 -3.55
N GLN A 72 5.73 -10.12 -3.76
CA GLN A 72 7.14 -10.43 -4.04
C GLN A 72 7.61 -9.83 -5.37
N HIS A 73 6.74 -9.82 -6.39
CA HIS A 73 7.05 -9.19 -7.66
C HIS A 73 7.17 -7.67 -7.53
N ILE A 74 6.22 -7.02 -6.82
CA ILE A 74 6.27 -5.59 -6.52
C ILE A 74 7.54 -5.24 -5.76
N TRP A 75 7.94 -6.05 -4.79
CA TRP A 75 9.20 -5.87 -4.06
C TRP A 75 10.43 -5.89 -4.99
N THR A 76 10.53 -6.90 -5.86
CA THR A 76 11.61 -6.97 -6.84
C THR A 76 11.61 -5.75 -7.77
N HIS A 77 10.44 -5.32 -8.22
CA HIS A 77 10.31 -4.14 -9.07
C HIS A 77 10.69 -2.85 -8.34
N ALA A 78 10.30 -2.69 -7.08
CA ALA A 78 10.67 -1.55 -6.25
C ALA A 78 12.19 -1.44 -6.10
N GLN A 79 12.90 -2.56 -5.92
CA GLN A 79 14.36 -2.57 -5.90
C GLN A 79 14.99 -2.14 -7.24
N ALA A 80 14.40 -2.55 -8.36
CA ALA A 80 14.85 -2.11 -9.68
C ALA A 80 14.65 -0.60 -9.89
N LEU A 81 13.51 -0.05 -9.44
CA LEU A 81 13.25 1.38 -9.45
C LEU A 81 14.28 2.15 -8.63
N LEU A 82 14.58 1.68 -7.41
CA LEU A 82 15.64 2.26 -6.58
C LEU A 82 16.99 2.24 -7.28
N GLY A 83 17.36 1.12 -7.94
CA GLY A 83 18.59 1.02 -8.72
C GLY A 83 18.68 1.97 -9.91
N SER A 84 17.53 2.45 -10.40
CA SER A 84 17.43 3.49 -11.44
C SER A 84 17.33 4.92 -10.89
N GLY A 85 17.39 5.11 -9.57
CA GLY A 85 17.25 6.41 -8.92
C GLY A 85 15.80 6.91 -8.76
N THR A 86 14.80 6.03 -8.95
CA THR A 86 13.38 6.37 -8.81
C THR A 86 12.84 5.88 -7.47
N THR A 87 12.16 6.75 -6.72
CA THR A 87 11.56 6.42 -5.41
C THR A 87 10.22 5.68 -5.58
N PRO A 88 10.07 4.44 -5.05
CA PRO A 88 8.80 3.73 -5.03
C PRO A 88 7.89 4.21 -3.89
N ILE A 89 6.59 4.31 -4.19
CA ILE A 89 5.51 4.48 -3.21
C ILE A 89 4.60 3.25 -3.32
N LEU A 90 4.59 2.41 -2.30
CA LEU A 90 3.92 1.11 -2.33
C LEU A 90 2.63 1.16 -1.49
N GLU A 91 1.54 0.64 -2.05
CA GLU A 91 0.30 0.33 -1.34
C GLU A 91 0.07 -1.19 -1.45
N LEU A 92 0.38 -1.94 -0.38
CA LEU A 92 0.43 -3.42 -0.41
C LEU A 92 -0.77 -4.08 0.29
N GLY A 93 -1.52 -3.32 1.09
CA GLY A 93 -2.67 -3.83 1.82
C GLY A 93 -2.24 -4.80 2.91
N LEU A 94 -1.24 -4.41 3.71
CA LEU A 94 -0.72 -5.15 4.86
C LEU A 94 -1.61 -4.90 6.09
N VAL A 95 -2.76 -5.58 6.08
CA VAL A 95 -3.87 -5.36 7.00
C VAL A 95 -3.53 -5.70 8.46
N GLN A 96 -2.69 -6.71 8.67
CA GLN A 96 -2.35 -7.23 9.99
C GLN A 96 -0.92 -6.85 10.37
N ARG A 97 -0.68 -6.64 11.67
CA ARG A 97 0.64 -6.29 12.21
C ARG A 97 1.72 -7.27 11.75
N GLN A 98 1.45 -8.57 11.81
CA GLN A 98 2.41 -9.60 11.39
C GLN A 98 2.92 -9.39 9.95
N SER A 99 2.02 -9.04 9.02
CA SER A 99 2.39 -8.80 7.63
C SER A 99 3.21 -7.52 7.43
N ARG A 100 2.96 -6.50 8.25
CA ARG A 100 3.75 -5.25 8.26
C ARG A 100 5.14 -5.48 8.84
N GLU A 101 5.24 -6.17 9.99
CA GLU A 101 6.52 -6.54 10.60
C GLU A 101 7.42 -7.34 9.66
N ALA A 102 6.84 -8.32 8.95
CA ALA A 102 7.59 -9.08 7.95
C ALA A 102 8.15 -8.19 6.83
N PHE A 103 7.39 -7.18 6.40
CA PHE A 103 7.85 -6.23 5.38
C PHE A 103 8.89 -5.24 5.92
N TYR A 104 8.73 -4.75 7.15
CA TYR A 104 9.72 -3.90 7.81
C TYR A 104 11.07 -4.62 7.93
N GLU A 105 11.05 -5.88 8.38
CA GLU A 105 12.26 -6.71 8.47
C GLU A 105 12.87 -6.97 7.09
N GLN A 106 12.05 -7.25 6.08
CA GLN A 106 12.51 -7.45 4.71
C GLN A 106 13.24 -6.21 4.17
N ALA A 107 12.73 -5.01 4.42
CA ALA A 107 13.39 -3.76 4.01
C ALA A 107 14.67 -3.48 4.80
N ARG A 108 14.66 -3.75 6.12
CA ARG A 108 15.82 -3.61 7.00
C ARG A 108 16.98 -4.51 6.54
N LEU A 109 16.70 -5.78 6.23
CA LEU A 109 17.69 -6.73 5.72
C LEU A 109 18.26 -6.34 4.35
N ALA A 110 17.48 -5.61 3.55
CA ALA A 110 17.92 -5.10 2.25
C ALA A 110 18.59 -3.72 2.33
N GLU A 111 18.78 -3.18 3.54
CA GLU A 111 19.34 -1.84 3.80
C GLU A 111 18.57 -0.74 3.04
N ILE A 112 17.25 -0.88 2.98
CA ILE A 112 16.32 0.08 2.38
C ILE A 112 15.58 0.81 3.50
N GLU A 113 15.64 2.14 3.47
CA GLU A 113 14.86 2.98 4.38
C GLU A 113 13.38 2.90 4.00
N LEU A 114 12.52 2.69 5.01
CA LEU A 114 11.08 2.82 4.87
C LEU A 114 10.59 4.10 5.54
N LYS A 115 9.79 4.87 4.81
CA LYS A 115 8.87 5.86 5.39
C LYS A 115 7.46 5.33 5.33
N VAL A 116 6.91 5.02 6.50
CA VAL A 116 5.60 4.37 6.62
C VAL A 116 4.56 5.43 6.95
N HIS A 117 3.57 5.59 6.10
CA HIS A 117 2.43 6.47 6.36
C HIS A 117 1.17 5.61 6.50
N VAL A 118 0.47 5.77 7.62
CA VAL A 118 -0.79 5.07 7.86
C VAL A 118 -1.93 6.08 7.81
N LEU A 119 -2.80 5.91 6.82
CA LEU A 119 -3.97 6.76 6.68
C LEU A 119 -5.10 6.25 7.54
N GLU A 120 -5.72 7.16 8.29
CA GLU A 120 -6.88 6.86 9.11
C GLU A 120 -8.04 7.82 8.83
N ALA A 121 -9.24 7.29 9.00
CA ALA A 121 -10.50 8.03 8.98
C ALA A 121 -11.59 7.22 9.72
N PRO A 122 -12.58 7.90 10.32
CA PRO A 122 -13.72 7.24 10.94
C PRO A 122 -14.40 6.24 9.99
N ARG A 123 -14.86 5.10 10.52
CA ARG A 123 -15.47 4.01 9.73
C ARG A 123 -16.61 4.50 8.85
N GLU A 124 -17.48 5.36 9.37
CA GLU A 124 -18.62 5.90 8.60
C GLU A 124 -18.18 6.82 7.45
N VAL A 125 -17.17 7.68 7.67
CA VAL A 125 -16.59 8.50 6.60
C VAL A 125 -15.98 7.60 5.50
N ARG A 126 -15.30 6.53 5.88
CA ARG A 126 -14.73 5.56 4.93
C ARG A 126 -15.83 4.83 4.14
N ARG A 127 -16.94 4.48 4.79
CA ARG A 127 -18.09 3.84 4.16
C ARG A 127 -18.68 4.73 3.07
N GLU A 128 -18.96 6.00 3.41
CA GLU A 128 -19.49 6.99 2.46
C GLU A 128 -18.56 7.19 1.25
N ARG A 129 -17.24 7.27 1.49
CA ARG A 129 -16.23 7.36 0.43
C ARG A 129 -16.24 6.15 -0.49
N VAL A 130 -16.35 4.95 0.05
CA VAL A 130 -16.39 3.72 -0.75
C VAL A 130 -17.66 3.69 -1.61
N ALA A 131 -18.81 4.03 -1.03
CA ALA A 131 -20.09 4.10 -1.75
C ALA A 131 -19.99 5.10 -2.92
N ARG A 132 -19.49 6.31 -2.66
CA ARG A 132 -19.29 7.34 -3.69
C ARG A 132 -18.31 6.88 -4.78
N ARG A 133 -17.15 6.33 -4.40
CA ARG A 133 -16.12 5.84 -5.33
C ARG A 133 -16.65 4.72 -6.24
N ASN A 134 -17.49 3.82 -5.72
CA ASN A 134 -18.09 2.74 -6.52
C ASN A 134 -18.98 3.28 -7.66
N VAL A 135 -19.61 4.44 -7.46
CA VAL A 135 -20.45 5.12 -8.46
C VAL A 135 -19.60 5.93 -9.42
N GLU A 136 -18.73 6.79 -8.90
CA GLU A 136 -17.95 7.76 -9.69
C GLU A 136 -16.85 7.11 -10.54
N LYS A 137 -16.26 6.01 -10.05
CA LYS A 137 -15.16 5.29 -10.71
C LYS A 137 -14.03 6.21 -11.19
N GLY A 138 -13.58 7.09 -10.29
CA GLY A 138 -12.51 8.05 -10.56
C GLY A 138 -11.13 7.40 -10.84
N PRO A 139 -10.07 8.20 -11.00
CA PRO A 139 -8.76 7.73 -11.47
C PRO A 139 -8.11 6.62 -10.64
N THR A 140 -8.42 6.54 -9.34
CA THR A 140 -7.88 5.53 -8.41
C THR A 140 -8.83 4.34 -8.21
N PHE A 141 -9.89 4.22 -9.01
CA PHE A 141 -10.82 3.11 -8.95
C PHE A 141 -10.24 1.84 -9.59
N SER A 142 -10.08 0.79 -8.79
CA SER A 142 -9.65 -0.53 -9.26
C SER A 142 -10.80 -1.54 -9.33
N MET A 143 -11.70 -1.50 -8.35
CA MET A 143 -12.77 -2.49 -8.20
C MET A 143 -13.91 -1.97 -7.32
N VAL A 144 -15.11 -2.54 -7.54
CA VAL A 144 -16.27 -2.33 -6.66
C VAL A 144 -16.01 -3.02 -5.33
N VAL A 145 -16.25 -2.31 -4.23
CA VAL A 145 -16.22 -2.86 -2.87
C VAL A 145 -17.64 -2.86 -2.33
N SER A 146 -18.24 -4.03 -2.15
CA SER A 146 -19.57 -4.15 -1.54
C SER A 146 -19.52 -3.84 -0.04
N ASP A 147 -20.67 -3.52 0.56
CA ASP A 147 -20.77 -3.27 2.00
C ASP A 147 -20.25 -4.44 2.83
N ALA A 148 -20.57 -5.68 2.44
CA ALA A 148 -20.07 -6.87 3.11
C ALA A 148 -18.54 -6.98 3.08
N ILE A 149 -17.90 -6.65 1.95
CA ILE A 149 -16.44 -6.65 1.84
C ILE A 149 -15.84 -5.47 2.62
N PHE A 150 -16.50 -4.31 2.63
CA PHE A 150 -16.07 -3.17 3.42
C PHE A 150 -16.04 -3.48 4.92
N GLU A 151 -17.10 -4.11 5.44
CA GLU A 151 -17.18 -4.53 6.84
C GLU A 151 -16.10 -5.56 7.17
N LEU A 152 -16.00 -6.62 6.37
CA LEU A 152 -14.98 -7.66 6.56
C LEU A 152 -13.55 -7.08 6.56
N ALA A 153 -13.22 -6.24 5.58
CA ALA A 153 -11.90 -5.63 5.49
C ALA A 153 -11.64 -4.63 6.63
N SER A 154 -12.68 -3.93 7.11
CA SER A 154 -12.56 -3.03 8.26
C SER A 154 -12.33 -3.79 9.56
N ASP A 155 -12.98 -4.93 9.75
CA ASP A 155 -12.83 -5.76 10.96
C ASP A 155 -11.48 -6.48 11.01
N MET A 156 -10.93 -6.82 9.84
CA MET A 156 -9.60 -7.42 9.75
C MET A 156 -8.47 -6.43 10.03
N TRP A 157 -8.70 -5.12 9.84
CA TRP A 157 -7.68 -4.09 10.00
C TRP A 157 -7.20 -4.00 11.44
N GLN A 158 -5.88 -4.14 11.61
CA GLN A 158 -5.20 -3.89 12.88
C GLN A 158 -4.44 -2.58 12.76
N SER A 159 -4.93 -1.49 13.38
CA SER A 159 -4.15 -0.25 13.46
C SER A 159 -2.82 -0.50 14.16
N PRO A 160 -1.75 0.19 13.76
CA PRO A 160 -0.50 0.18 14.49
C PRO A 160 -0.71 0.60 15.94
N ASP A 161 -0.16 -0.17 16.88
CA ASP A 161 -0.12 0.22 18.29
C ASP A 161 1.06 1.17 18.57
N ALA A 162 1.13 1.67 19.80
CA ALA A 162 2.15 2.63 20.22
C ALA A 162 3.60 2.10 20.03
N ILE A 163 3.81 0.79 20.12
CA ILE A 163 5.13 0.18 19.93
C ILE A 163 5.47 0.20 18.44
N GLU A 164 4.55 -0.27 17.59
CA GLU A 164 4.76 -0.29 16.14
C GLU A 164 4.99 1.12 15.59
N LEU A 165 4.23 2.12 16.07
CA LEU A 165 4.38 3.52 15.69
C LEU A 165 5.79 4.06 16.02
N LEU A 166 6.30 3.74 17.21
CA LEU A 166 7.59 4.24 17.69
C LEU A 166 8.76 3.55 16.98
N GLU A 167 8.75 2.22 16.89
CA GLU A 167 9.83 1.43 16.31
C GLU A 167 10.05 1.75 14.83
N HIS A 168 8.96 1.92 14.08
CA HIS A 168 8.99 2.12 12.63
C HIS A 168 8.75 3.59 12.22
N ARG A 169 8.70 4.50 13.19
CA ARG A 169 8.50 5.96 13.00
C ARG A 169 7.32 6.25 12.06
N ILE A 170 6.21 5.56 12.27
CA ILE A 170 5.03 5.64 11.41
C ILE A 170 4.41 7.04 11.52
N GLU A 171 4.18 7.67 10.38
CA GLU A 171 3.41 8.91 10.29
C GLU A 171 1.92 8.57 10.12
N VAL A 172 1.10 8.89 11.13
CA VAL A 172 -0.35 8.73 11.03
C VAL A 172 -0.94 9.96 10.34
N VAL A 173 -1.57 9.74 9.19
CA VAL A 173 -2.17 10.80 8.37
C VAL A 173 -3.68 10.74 8.52
N SER A 174 -4.24 11.67 9.30
CA SER A 174 -5.70 11.83 9.38
C SER A 174 -6.24 12.45 8.10
N THR A 175 -7.31 11.86 7.58
CA THR A 175 -8.01 12.37 6.40
C THR A 175 -9.44 12.83 6.71
N GLU A 176 -9.75 13.19 7.96
CA GLU A 176 -11.11 13.56 8.39
C GLU A 176 -11.73 14.72 7.59
N LEU A 177 -10.90 15.60 7.01
CA LEU A 177 -11.33 16.75 6.24
C LEU A 177 -10.60 16.75 4.88
N ALA A 178 -11.33 16.36 3.83
CA ALA A 178 -10.98 16.45 2.40
C ALA A 178 -9.87 15.55 1.84
N LEU A 179 -10.28 14.70 0.88
CA LEU A 179 -9.71 14.61 -0.46
C LEU A 179 -10.86 14.73 -1.46
#